data_AF-A0A3A6N437-F1
#
_entry.id   AF-A0A3A6N437-F1
#
_cell.length_a   1.000
_cell.length_b   1.000
_cell.length_c   1.000
_cell.angle_alpha   90.00
_cell.angle_beta   90.00
_cell.angle_gamma   90.00
#
_symmetry.space_group_name_H-M   'P 1'
#
loop_
_entity.id
_entity.type
_entity.pdbx_description
1 polymer ?
#
loop_
_entity_poly.entity_id
_entity_poly.type
_entity_poly.pdbx_seq_one_letter_code
_entity_poly.pdbx_strand_id
1 'polypeptide(L)'
;MPEGWDKMDLYARRNFLGGGEFGGETKTGTTRRKQVCIMEIWCECFGKNRETIKKGDSYEIEGILNKIGGWAKFNGNKTGKKNLPLYGPQRIFIRADERA
;
A
#
# COMPACT_ATOMS: atom_id res chain seq x y z
N MET A 1 -5.02 9.71 1.18
CA MET A 1 -3.76 9.90 0.43
C MET A 1 -3.78 11.32 -0.11
N PRO A 2 -2.65 12.04 -0.03
CA PRO A 2 -2.53 13.37 -0.61
C PRO A 2 -2.54 13.31 -2.15
N GLU A 3 -2.77 14.45 -2.77
CA GLU A 3 -2.64 14.60 -4.22
C GLU A 3 -1.21 14.28 -4.68
N GLY A 4 -1.08 13.62 -5.83
CA GLY A 4 0.22 13.25 -6.40
C GLY A 4 0.93 12.08 -5.71
N TRP A 5 0.22 11.26 -4.91
CA TRP A 5 0.79 10.09 -4.21
C TRP A 5 1.71 9.21 -5.07
N ASP A 6 1.30 8.94 -6.32
CA ASP A 6 2.05 8.07 -7.24
C ASP A 6 3.41 8.64 -7.68
N LYS A 7 3.62 9.95 -7.51
CA LYS A 7 4.88 10.64 -7.80
C LYS A 7 5.78 10.80 -6.58
N MET A 8 5.27 10.47 -5.38
CA MET A 8 6.04 10.56 -4.14
C MET A 8 6.99 9.38 -4.00
N ASP A 9 8.21 9.67 -3.54
CA ASP A 9 9.15 8.64 -3.12
C ASP A 9 8.74 7.97 -1.80
N LEU A 10 9.49 6.95 -1.40
CA LEU A 10 9.21 6.19 -0.19
C LEU A 10 9.30 7.05 1.09
N TYR A 11 10.24 7.99 1.13
CA TYR A 11 10.45 8.85 2.31
C TYR A 11 9.23 9.75 2.53
N ALA A 12 8.77 10.44 1.47
CA ALA A 12 7.61 11.31 1.53
C ALA A 12 6.32 10.53 1.89
N ARG A 13 6.15 9.32 1.37
CA ARG A 13 5.01 8.44 1.71
C ARG A 13 5.04 8.02 3.19
N ARG A 14 6.20 7.62 3.71
CA ARG A 14 6.38 7.28 5.14
C ARG A 14 6.11 8.46 6.04
N ASN A 15 6.66 9.63 5.70
CA ASN A 15 6.47 10.85 6.49
C ASN A 15 4.98 11.23 6.60
N PHE A 16 4.24 11.13 5.50
CA PHE A 16 2.78 11.37 5.50
C PHE A 16 2.02 10.36 6.38
N LEU A 17 2.35 9.07 6.30
CA LEU A 17 1.67 8.03 7.09
C LEU A 17 2.04 8.07 8.57
N GLY A 18 3.27 8.48 8.91
CA GLY A 18 3.76 8.63 10.28
C GLY A 18 3.31 9.92 10.98
N GLY A 19 2.33 10.65 10.44
CA GLY A 19 1.78 11.85 11.08
C GLY A 19 2.63 13.11 10.95
N GLY A 20 3.68 13.10 10.11
CA GLY A 20 4.48 14.30 9.85
C GLY A 20 5.35 14.78 11.00
N GLU A 21 5.72 13.91 11.94
CA GLU A 21 6.50 14.24 13.16
C GLU A 21 7.82 14.98 12.91
N PHE A 22 8.34 14.99 11.68
CA PHE A 22 9.59 15.68 11.32
C PHE A 22 9.41 17.07 10.67
N GLY A 23 8.32 17.78 10.98
CA GLY A 23 8.23 19.23 10.75
C GLY A 23 8.10 19.69 9.28
N GLY A 24 7.63 18.83 8.39
CA GLY A 24 7.28 19.20 7.00
C GLY A 24 5.81 19.59 6.84
N GLU A 25 5.47 20.25 5.72
CA GLU A 25 4.07 20.52 5.35
C GLU A 25 3.24 19.23 5.45
N THR A 26 2.29 19.20 6.40
CA THR A 26 1.34 18.10 6.51
C THR A 26 0.38 18.20 5.32
N LYS A 27 0.73 17.54 4.21
CA LYS A 27 -0.19 17.44 3.08
C LYS A 27 -1.51 16.88 3.58
N THR A 28 -2.64 17.45 3.17
CA THR A 28 -3.95 16.93 3.58
C THR A 28 -4.26 15.67 2.80
N GLY A 29 -4.68 14.62 3.50
CA GLY A 29 -5.14 13.38 2.86
C GLY A 29 -6.53 13.56 2.24
N THR A 30 -6.61 13.91 0.96
CA THR A 30 -7.87 14.21 0.28
C THR A 30 -8.54 12.99 -0.37
N THR A 31 -7.77 11.94 -0.70
CA THR A 31 -8.25 10.80 -1.48
C THR A 31 -8.28 9.51 -0.68
N ARG A 32 -9.43 8.82 -0.63
CA ARG A 32 -9.55 7.48 -0.03
C ARG A 32 -8.67 6.48 -0.80
N ARG A 33 -7.87 5.68 -0.09
CA ARG A 33 -7.07 4.61 -0.72
C ARG A 33 -8.01 3.53 -1.28
N LYS A 34 -7.88 3.22 -2.57
CA LYS A 34 -8.72 2.26 -3.31
C LYS A 34 -8.06 0.90 -3.52
N GLN A 35 -6.73 0.90 -3.61
CA GLN A 35 -5.92 -0.29 -3.80
C GLN A 35 -4.66 -0.25 -2.93
N VAL A 36 -4.13 -1.42 -2.62
CA VAL A 36 -2.88 -1.60 -1.88
C VAL A 36 -2.19 -2.91 -2.27
N CYS A 37 -0.88 -2.98 -2.14
CA CYS A 37 -0.12 -4.24 -2.16
C CYS A 37 0.63 -4.48 -0.85
N ILE A 38 1.13 -5.70 -0.68
CA ILE A 38 1.94 -6.09 0.48
C ILE A 38 3.19 -5.21 0.62
N MET A 39 3.85 -4.85 -0.49
CA MET A 39 5.05 -4.01 -0.46
C MET A 39 4.78 -2.59 0.04
N GLU A 40 3.63 -2.00 -0.29
CA GLU A 40 3.24 -0.69 0.27
C GLU A 40 3.01 -0.80 1.78
N ILE A 41 2.36 -1.87 2.26
CA ILE A 41 2.14 -2.07 3.70
C ILE A 41 3.48 -2.29 4.41
N TRP A 42 4.34 -3.16 3.87
CA TRP A 42 5.65 -3.44 4.45
C TRP A 42 6.54 -2.21 4.50
N CYS A 43 6.71 -1.54 3.36
CA CYS A 43 7.66 -0.45 3.25
C CYS A 43 7.11 0.87 3.79
N GLU A 44 5.86 1.21 3.55
CA GLU A 44 5.29 2.52 3.87
C GLU A 44 4.62 2.53 5.25
N CYS A 45 3.85 1.48 5.60
CA CYS A 45 3.13 1.39 6.87
C CYS A 45 4.03 0.87 8.01
N PHE A 46 4.74 -0.25 7.78
CA PHE A 46 5.66 -0.80 8.80
C PHE A 46 7.07 -0.18 8.77
N GLY A 47 7.36 0.70 7.81
CA GLY A 47 8.64 1.39 7.71
C GLY A 47 9.84 0.48 7.41
N LYS A 48 9.61 -0.76 6.94
CA LYS A 48 10.67 -1.76 6.72
C LYS A 48 11.30 -1.63 5.34
N ASN A 49 12.55 -2.07 5.19
CA ASN A 49 13.22 -2.05 3.89
C ASN A 49 12.70 -3.16 2.97
N ARG A 50 12.80 -2.94 1.66
CA ARG A 50 12.28 -3.87 0.66
C ARG A 50 12.96 -5.22 0.73
N GLU A 51 14.27 -5.22 0.92
CA GLU A 51 15.14 -6.40 0.92
C GLU A 51 14.93 -7.30 2.15
N THR A 52 14.28 -6.80 3.22
CA THR A 52 14.10 -7.56 4.45
C THR A 52 12.81 -8.36 4.50
N ILE A 53 11.91 -8.20 3.52
CA ILE A 53 10.65 -8.93 3.49
C ILE A 53 10.89 -10.41 3.18
N LYS A 54 10.24 -11.29 3.94
CA LYS A 54 10.21 -12.73 3.71
C LYS A 54 8.83 -13.16 3.24
N LYS A 55 8.77 -14.40 2.74
CA LYS A 55 7.51 -15.04 2.33
C LYS A 55 6.50 -15.12 3.49
N GLY A 56 6.98 -15.36 4.72
CA GLY A 56 6.17 -15.39 5.93
C GLY A 56 5.47 -14.05 6.19
N ASP A 57 6.23 -12.95 6.15
CA ASP A 57 5.70 -11.59 6.36
C ASP A 57 4.60 -11.25 5.35
N SER A 58 4.76 -11.70 4.10
CA SER A 58 3.75 -11.50 3.05
C SER A 58 2.42 -12.20 3.38
N TYR A 59 2.47 -13.45 3.88
CA TYR A 59 1.26 -14.17 4.28
C TYR A 59 0.64 -13.60 5.54
N GLU A 60 1.44 -13.11 6.48
CA GLU A 60 0.95 -12.47 7.70
C GLU A 60 0.21 -11.18 7.36
N ILE A 61 0.78 -10.33 6.50
CA ILE A 61 0.12 -9.10 6.01
C ILE A 61 -1.19 -9.43 5.29
N GLU A 62 -1.19 -10.45 4.42
CA GLU A 62 -2.42 -10.90 3.75
C GLU A 62 -3.46 -11.40 4.78
N GLY A 63 -3.02 -12.14 5.81
CA GLY A 63 -3.88 -12.58 6.90
C GLY A 63 -4.49 -11.43 7.69
N ILE A 64 -3.70 -10.39 7.99
CA ILE A 64 -4.18 -9.16 8.63
C ILE A 64 -5.22 -8.47 7.73
N LEU A 65 -4.93 -8.29 6.44
CA LEU A 65 -5.87 -7.70 5.47
C LEU A 65 -7.21 -8.44 5.43
N ASN A 66 -7.17 -9.79 5.45
CA ASN A 66 -8.38 -10.60 5.46
C ASN A 66 -9.16 -10.45 6.78
N LYS A 67 -8.47 -10.38 7.92
CA LYS A 67 -9.11 -10.23 9.24
C LYS A 67 -9.74 -8.86 9.45
N ILE A 68 -9.08 -7.77 9.02
CA ILE A 68 -9.66 -6.42 9.12
C ILE A 68 -10.84 -6.24 8.16
N GLY A 69 -10.92 -7.05 7.10
CA GLY A 69 -11.99 -7.00 6.11
C GLY A 69 -11.95 -5.75 5.23
N GLY A 70 -12.92 -5.65 4.32
CA GLY A 70 -13.05 -4.51 3.40
C GLY A 70 -12.05 -4.49 2.24
N TRP A 71 -11.21 -5.50 2.11
CA TRP A 71 -10.26 -5.70 1.01
C TRP A 71 -10.49 -7.05 0.32
N ALA A 72 -10.31 -7.08 -1.00
CA ALA A 72 -10.42 -8.27 -1.83
C ALA A 72 -9.27 -8.33 -2.83
N LYS A 73 -8.86 -9.53 -3.24
CA LYS A 73 -7.85 -9.71 -4.29
C LYS A 73 -8.38 -9.14 -5.61
N PHE A 74 -7.54 -8.37 -6.29
CA PHE A 74 -7.84 -7.87 -7.62
C PHE A 74 -7.96 -9.03 -8.60
N ASN A 75 -9.10 -9.12 -9.28
CA ASN A 75 -9.47 -10.17 -10.24
C ASN A 75 -9.60 -9.65 -11.69
N GLY A 76 -9.29 -8.38 -11.95
CA GLY A 76 -9.48 -7.76 -13.27
C GLY A 76 -8.49 -8.21 -14.36
N ASN A 77 -7.56 -9.13 -14.06
CA ASN A 77 -6.76 -9.83 -15.06
C ASN A 77 -6.33 -11.22 -14.57
N LYS A 78 -5.80 -12.05 -15.48
CA LYS A 78 -5.40 -13.45 -15.21
C LYS A 78 -4.36 -13.61 -14.08
N THR A 79 -3.56 -12.58 -13.81
CA THR A 79 -2.45 -12.66 -12.84
C THR A 79 -2.79 -12.04 -11.48
N GLY A 80 -3.87 -11.24 -11.40
CA GLY A 80 -4.20 -10.43 -10.24
C GLY A 80 -3.14 -9.36 -9.89
N LYS A 81 -2.25 -9.04 -10.83
CA LYS A 81 -1.15 -8.09 -10.63
C LYS A 81 -1.40 -6.78 -11.37
N LYS A 82 -0.87 -5.69 -10.81
CA LYS A 82 -0.70 -4.40 -11.50
C LYS A 82 0.74 -3.93 -11.33
N ASN A 83 1.22 -3.11 -12.26
CA ASN A 83 2.50 -2.43 -12.09
C ASN A 83 2.29 -1.21 -11.19
N LEU A 84 2.96 -1.19 -10.03
CA LEU A 84 2.89 -0.09 -9.08
C LEU A 84 4.16 0.78 -9.14
N PRO A 85 4.01 2.11 -8.93
CA PRO A 85 5.16 2.97 -8.66
C PRO A 85 6.01 2.40 -7.52
N LEU A 86 7.34 2.54 -7.62
CA LEU A 86 8.35 2.05 -6.66
C LEU A 86 8.50 0.52 -6.54
N TYR A 87 7.44 -0.27 -6.79
CA TYR A 87 7.42 -1.70 -6.47
C TYR A 87 7.31 -2.63 -7.69
N GLY A 88 7.02 -2.11 -8.87
CA GLY A 88 6.88 -2.90 -10.08
C GLY A 88 5.63 -3.78 -10.06
N PRO A 89 5.64 -4.95 -10.75
CA PRO A 89 4.49 -5.84 -10.80
C PRO A 89 4.18 -6.49 -9.43
N GLN A 90 3.05 -6.12 -8.83
CA GLN A 90 2.62 -6.60 -7.52
C GLN A 90 1.21 -7.16 -7.55
N ARG A 91 0.92 -8.15 -6.68
CA ARG A 91 -0.46 -8.57 -6.41
C ARG A 91 -1.18 -7.46 -5.65
N ILE A 92 -2.38 -7.14 -6.10
CA ILE A 92 -3.14 -6.00 -5.60
C ILE A 92 -4.36 -6.47 -4.81
N PHE A 93 -4.62 -5.80 -3.71
CA PHE A 93 -5.88 -5.83 -3.00
C PHE A 93 -6.62 -4.53 -3.31
N ILE A 94 -7.88 -4.65 -3.71
CA ILE A 94 -8.80 -3.53 -3.92
C ILE A 94 -9.83 -3.53 -2.80
N ARG A 95 -10.51 -2.40 -2.58
CA ARG A 95 -11.62 -2.43 -1.64
C ARG A 95 -12.73 -3.36 -2.12
N ALA A 96 -13.38 -4.02 -1.17
CA ALA A 96 -14.43 -5.00 -1.46
C ALA A 96 -15.66 -4.38 -2.15
N ASP A 97 -15.94 -3.10 -1.90
CA ASP A 97 -16.98 -2.30 -2.57
C ASP A 97 -16.64 -1.95 -4.04
N GLU A 98 -15.37 -2.07 -4.44
CA GLU A 98 -14.90 -1.84 -5.81
C GLU A 98 -14.63 -3.14 -6.58
N ARG A 99 -15.03 -4.30 -6.04
CA ARG A 99 -14.87 -5.59 -6.72
C ARG A 99 -15.82 -5.66 -7.93
N ALA A 100 -15.24 -5.93 -9.10
CA ALA A 100 -15.97 -6.31 -10.32
C ALA A 100 -16.47 -7.75 -10.24
#